data_AF-A0A967E4H3-F1
#
_entry.id   AF-A0A967E4H3-F1
#
_cell.length_a   1.000
_cell.length_b   1.000
_cell.length_c   1.000
_cell.angle_alpha   90.00
_cell.angle_beta   90.00
_cell.angle_gamma   90.00
#
_symmetry.space_group_name_H-M   'P 1'
#
loop_
_entity.id
_entity.type
_entity.pdbx_description
1 polymer ?
#
loop_
_entity_poly.entity_id
_entity_poly.type
_entity_poly.pdbx_seq_one_letter_code
_entity_poly.pdbx_strand_id
1 'polypeptide(L)'
;MADPTIICPSCKTEIKLTESLAAPLIESTRREYETRLAQKEADVVKRDAALREREEALSKAQQTIDDQVSEKVRSERAKIAADEAKKAKLALQNDLDHKAKEVAELQDVIKQRETKLAEAQQAQADLLRKQRELDDAKRELELTVEKRVQEGLTATREQARKEAEDGLRLKVLEREQT
;
A
#
# COMPACT_ATOMS: atom_id res chain seq x y z
N MET A 1 -76.04 -57.58 -30.49
CA MET A 1 -75.10 -58.15 -31.47
C MET A 1 -75.26 -59.66 -31.40
N ALA A 2 -75.37 -60.35 -32.53
CA ALA A 2 -75.67 -61.79 -32.55
C ALA A 2 -74.47 -62.59 -32.03
N ASP A 3 -74.72 -63.53 -31.12
CA ASP A 3 -73.67 -64.36 -30.51
C ASP A 3 -73.00 -65.27 -31.56
N PRO A 4 -71.66 -65.36 -31.60
CA PRO A 4 -70.95 -66.18 -32.57
C PRO A 4 -71.21 -67.67 -32.33
N THR A 5 -71.62 -68.38 -33.38
CA THR A 5 -71.85 -69.82 -33.39
C THR A 5 -70.71 -70.54 -34.07
N ILE A 6 -70.17 -71.59 -33.44
CA ILE A 6 -69.15 -72.47 -34.01
C ILE A 6 -69.78 -73.84 -34.25
N ILE A 7 -69.51 -74.43 -35.40
CA ILE A 7 -70.02 -75.76 -35.78
C ILE A 7 -68.96 -76.81 -35.43
N CYS A 8 -69.33 -77.80 -34.62
CA CYS A 8 -68.42 -78.88 -34.27
C CYS A 8 -68.12 -79.77 -35.48
N PRO A 9 -66.86 -79.95 -35.91
CA PRO A 9 -66.51 -80.74 -37.10
C PRO A 9 -66.74 -82.25 -36.92
N SER A 10 -66.96 -82.73 -35.69
CA SER A 10 -67.11 -84.16 -35.38
C SER A 10 -68.57 -84.63 -35.31
N CYS A 11 -69.49 -83.78 -34.86
CA CYS A 11 -70.91 -84.14 -34.71
C CYS A 11 -71.90 -83.16 -35.38
N LYS A 12 -71.42 -82.11 -36.05
CA LYS A 12 -72.20 -81.08 -36.77
C LYS A 12 -73.23 -80.30 -35.94
N THR A 13 -73.20 -80.40 -34.61
CA THR A 13 -74.06 -79.62 -33.73
C THR A 13 -73.65 -78.14 -33.72
N GLU A 14 -74.62 -77.24 -33.81
CA GLU A 14 -74.42 -75.79 -33.67
C GLU A 14 -74.22 -75.43 -32.19
N ILE A 15 -73.02 -74.99 -31.84
CA ILE A 15 -72.69 -74.56 -30.48
C ILE A 15 -72.75 -73.04 -30.45
N LYS A 16 -73.76 -72.50 -29.77
CA LYS A 16 -73.83 -71.08 -29.45
C LYS A 16 -72.79 -70.78 -28.37
N LEU A 17 -71.84 -69.88 -28.62
CA LEU A 17 -71.04 -69.30 -27.54
C LEU A 17 -71.97 -68.42 -26.70
N THR A 18 -72.73 -69.07 -25.82
CA THR A 18 -73.51 -68.38 -24.81
C THR A 18 -72.56 -67.83 -23.75
N GLU A 19 -72.87 -66.67 -23.18
CA GLU A 19 -72.10 -66.05 -22.09
C GLU A 19 -71.75 -67.05 -20.98
N SER A 20 -72.57 -68.08 -20.77
CA SER A 20 -72.38 -69.17 -19.81
C SER A 20 -71.14 -70.06 -20.04
N LEU A 21 -70.65 -70.21 -21.29
CA LEU A 21 -69.45 -71.01 -21.60
C LEU A 21 -68.14 -70.21 -21.46
N ALA A 22 -68.19 -68.89 -21.67
CA ALA A 22 -67.03 -67.99 -21.55
C ALA A 22 -66.85 -67.40 -20.13
N ALA A 23 -67.93 -67.32 -19.35
CA ALA A 23 -67.94 -66.76 -18.00
C ALA A 23 -66.85 -67.34 -17.06
N PRO A 24 -66.58 -68.66 -17.01
CA PRO A 24 -65.56 -69.22 -16.12
C PRO A 24 -64.13 -68.74 -16.45
N LEU A 25 -63.82 -68.58 -17.73
CA LEU A 25 -62.52 -68.09 -18.21
C LEU A 25 -62.36 -66.58 -17.99
N ILE A 26 -63.45 -65.82 -18.15
CA ILE A 26 -63.48 -64.39 -17.86
C ILE A 26 -63.32 -64.16 -16.35
N GLU A 27 -63.94 -64.98 -15.50
CA GLU A 27 -63.81 -64.87 -14.05
C GLU A 27 -62.42 -65.27 -13.55
N SER A 28 -61.81 -66.32 -14.11
CA SER A 28 -60.44 -66.71 -13.77
C SER A 28 -59.41 -65.64 -14.16
N THR A 29 -59.52 -65.09 -15.37
CA THR A 29 -58.66 -63.99 -15.83
C THR A 29 -58.87 -62.73 -14.99
N ARG A 30 -60.11 -62.38 -14.63
CA ARG A 30 -60.40 -61.24 -13.76
C ARG A 30 -59.71 -61.38 -12.39
N ARG A 31 -59.78 -62.56 -11.76
CA ARG A 31 -59.10 -62.85 -10.48
C ARG A 31 -57.57 -62.75 -10.59
N GLU A 32 -56.99 -63.23 -11.69
CA GLU A 32 -55.55 -63.09 -11.96
C GLU A 32 -55.12 -61.62 -12.14
N TYR A 33 -55.94 -60.81 -12.82
CA TYR A 33 -55.67 -59.38 -12.97
C TYR A 33 -55.83 -58.62 -11.65
N GLU A 34 -56.85 -58.94 -10.84
CA GLU A 34 -57.04 -58.36 -9.51
C GLU A 34 -55.86 -58.67 -8.58
N THR A 35 -55.37 -59.92 -8.57
CA THR A 35 -54.18 -60.29 -7.79
C THR A 35 -52.91 -59.61 -8.31
N ARG A 36 -52.71 -59.52 -9.63
CA ARG A 36 -51.56 -58.79 -10.20
C ARG A 36 -51.62 -57.29 -9.91
N LEU A 37 -52.80 -56.68 -9.93
CA LEU A 37 -52.98 -55.27 -9.58
C LEU A 37 -52.69 -55.05 -8.10
N ALA A 38 -53.24 -55.88 -7.21
CA ALA A 38 -52.97 -55.80 -5.78
C ALA A 38 -51.47 -55.96 -5.45
N GLN A 39 -50.77 -56.88 -6.14
CA GLN A 39 -49.32 -57.04 -6.00
C GLN A 39 -48.56 -55.80 -6.47
N LYS A 40 -48.92 -55.23 -7.63
CA LYS A 40 -48.30 -54.00 -8.14
C LYS A 40 -48.55 -52.80 -7.23
N GLU A 41 -49.76 -52.64 -6.72
CA GLU A 41 -50.10 -51.58 -5.76
C GLU A 41 -49.27 -51.74 -4.48
N ALA A 42 -49.13 -52.95 -3.95
CA ALA A 42 -48.29 -53.22 -2.79
C ALA A 42 -46.81 -52.89 -3.05
N ASP A 43 -46.29 -53.20 -4.24
CA ASP A 43 -44.91 -52.87 -4.62
C ASP A 43 -44.68 -51.37 -4.80
N VAL A 44 -45.65 -50.65 -5.38
CA VAL A 44 -45.59 -49.19 -5.51
C VAL A 44 -45.59 -48.54 -4.13
N VAL A 45 -46.49 -48.96 -3.22
CA VAL A 45 -46.52 -48.46 -1.84
C VAL A 45 -45.19 -48.69 -1.12
N LYS A 46 -44.57 -49.86 -1.29
CA LYS A 46 -43.24 -50.14 -0.71
C LYS A 46 -42.15 -49.24 -1.29
N ARG A 47 -42.13 -49.02 -2.61
CA ARG A 47 -41.14 -48.14 -3.26
C ARG A 47 -41.32 -46.69 -2.84
N ASP A 48 -42.54 -46.20 -2.79
CA ASP A 48 -42.85 -44.83 -2.38
C ASP A 48 -42.45 -44.59 -0.93
N ALA A 49 -42.71 -45.56 -0.04
CA ALA A 49 -42.25 -45.50 1.35
C ALA A 49 -40.70 -45.44 1.44
N ALA A 50 -40.00 -46.30 0.69
CA ALA A 50 -38.54 -46.31 0.68
C ALA A 50 -37.94 -45.03 0.06
N LEU A 51 -38.60 -44.44 -0.94
CA LEU A 51 -38.18 -43.17 -1.54
C LEU A 51 -38.37 -42.02 -0.56
N ARG A 52 -39.50 -41.94 0.15
CA ARG A 52 -39.73 -40.93 1.19
C ARG A 52 -38.70 -41.00 2.31
N GLU A 53 -38.37 -42.20 2.78
CA GLU A 53 -37.34 -42.38 3.81
C GLU A 53 -35.96 -41.91 3.32
N ARG A 54 -35.62 -42.17 2.04
CA ARG A 54 -34.39 -41.66 1.43
C ARG A 54 -34.39 -40.14 1.30
N GLU A 55 -35.49 -39.54 0.87
CA GLU A 55 -35.63 -38.07 0.77
C GLU A 55 -35.47 -37.41 2.14
N GLU A 56 -36.09 -37.97 3.18
CA GLU A 56 -35.92 -37.49 4.56
C GLU A 56 -34.47 -37.64 5.03
N ALA A 57 -33.83 -38.77 4.78
CA ALA A 57 -32.43 -39.00 5.14
C ALA A 57 -31.49 -38.02 4.40
N LEU A 58 -31.73 -37.78 3.11
CA LEU A 58 -30.96 -36.82 2.31
C LEU A 58 -31.17 -35.39 2.80
N SER A 59 -32.40 -35.00 3.15
CA SER A 59 -32.67 -33.65 3.68
C SER A 59 -31.96 -33.40 5.01
N LYS A 60 -31.94 -34.39 5.91
CA LYS A 60 -31.21 -34.32 7.18
C LYS A 60 -29.70 -34.27 6.97
N ALA A 61 -29.19 -35.06 6.01
CA ALA A 61 -27.78 -35.05 5.65
C ALA A 61 -27.37 -33.69 5.05
N GLN A 62 -28.19 -33.10 4.19
CA GLN A 62 -27.96 -31.76 3.62
C GLN A 62 -27.91 -30.70 4.72
N GLN A 63 -28.90 -30.66 5.63
CA GLN A 63 -28.90 -29.73 6.76
C GLN A 63 -27.65 -29.88 7.63
N THR A 64 -27.24 -31.11 7.94
CA THR A 64 -26.03 -31.37 8.73
C THR A 64 -24.77 -30.87 8.00
N ILE A 65 -24.69 -31.07 6.68
CA ILE A 65 -23.57 -30.58 5.88
C ILE A 65 -23.57 -29.06 5.85
N ASP A 66 -24.72 -28.42 5.64
CA ASP A 66 -24.85 -26.97 5.60
C ASP A 66 -24.44 -26.34 6.94
N ASP A 67 -24.84 -26.95 8.06
CA ASP A 67 -24.43 -26.52 9.40
C ASP A 67 -22.92 -26.64 9.58
N GLN A 68 -22.32 -27.79 9.24
CA GLN A 68 -20.86 -27.99 9.33
C GLN A 68 -20.08 -27.03 8.42
N VAL A 69 -20.56 -26.79 7.20
CA VAL A 69 -19.94 -25.85 6.28
C VAL A 69 -20.05 -24.44 6.83
N SER A 70 -21.22 -24.04 7.36
CA SER A 70 -21.42 -22.72 7.93
C SER A 70 -20.50 -22.46 9.13
N GLU A 71 -20.30 -23.47 9.99
CA GLU A 71 -19.42 -23.39 11.16
C GLU A 71 -17.95 -23.30 10.74
N LYS A 72 -17.51 -24.16 9.80
CA LYS A 72 -16.15 -24.09 9.24
C LYS A 72 -15.90 -22.74 8.58
N VAL A 73 -16.82 -22.25 7.75
CA VAL A 73 -16.71 -20.95 7.08
C VAL A 73 -16.63 -19.82 8.10
N ARG A 74 -17.43 -19.84 9.19
CA ARG A 74 -17.35 -18.85 10.26
C ARG A 74 -15.99 -18.86 10.95
N SER A 75 -15.48 -20.04 11.31
CA SER A 75 -14.17 -20.16 11.97
C SER A 75 -13.02 -19.71 11.07
N GLU A 76 -13.03 -20.09 9.79
CA GLU A 76 -12.00 -19.68 8.83
C GLU A 76 -12.08 -18.18 8.54
N ARG A 77 -13.27 -17.60 8.39
CA ARG A 77 -13.42 -16.13 8.26
C ARG A 77 -12.86 -15.39 9.47
N ALA A 78 -13.07 -15.90 10.68
CA ALA A 78 -12.51 -15.29 11.89
C ALA A 78 -10.97 -15.38 11.91
N LYS A 79 -10.39 -16.51 11.49
CA LYS A 79 -8.93 -16.67 11.35
C LYS A 79 -8.36 -15.73 10.31
N ILE A 80 -8.96 -15.67 9.12
CA ILE A 80 -8.56 -14.78 8.03
C ILE A 80 -8.58 -13.33 8.50
N ALA A 81 -9.67 -12.88 9.13
CA ALA A 81 -9.78 -11.52 9.66
C ALA A 81 -8.69 -11.22 10.71
N ALA A 82 -8.38 -12.16 11.60
CA ALA A 82 -7.32 -11.99 12.59
C ALA A 82 -5.93 -11.91 11.96
N ASP A 83 -5.65 -12.74 10.96
CA ASP A 83 -4.35 -12.77 10.27
C ASP A 83 -4.17 -11.55 9.36
N GLU A 84 -5.23 -11.10 8.69
CA GLU A 84 -5.23 -9.85 7.93
C GLU A 84 -5.02 -8.64 8.85
N ALA A 85 -5.69 -8.60 10.01
CA ALA A 85 -5.46 -7.54 10.99
C ALA A 85 -4.02 -7.53 11.52
N LYS A 86 -3.41 -8.70 11.75
CA LYS A 86 -2.00 -8.80 12.14
C LYS A 86 -1.06 -8.34 11.03
N LYS A 87 -1.29 -8.81 9.79
CA LYS A 87 -0.49 -8.41 8.62
C LYS A 87 -0.60 -6.90 8.38
N ALA A 88 -1.79 -6.34 8.45
CA ALA A 88 -2.02 -4.90 8.31
C ALA A 88 -1.29 -4.11 9.40
N LYS A 89 -1.35 -4.55 10.66
CA LYS A 89 -0.60 -3.92 11.76
C LYS A 89 0.91 -3.96 11.54
N LEU A 90 1.46 -5.11 11.12
CA LEU A 90 2.90 -5.24 10.84
C LEU A 90 3.34 -4.36 9.66
N ALA A 91 2.55 -4.30 8.58
CA ALA A 91 2.82 -3.44 7.45
C ALA A 91 2.84 -1.96 7.87
N LEU A 92 1.82 -1.52 8.60
CA LEU A 92 1.75 -0.15 9.14
C LEU A 92 2.91 0.15 10.09
N GLN A 93 3.30 -0.80 10.95
CA GLN A 93 4.43 -0.62 11.84
C GLN A 93 5.74 -0.43 11.05
N ASN A 94 6.00 -1.26 10.04
CA ASN A 94 7.18 -1.12 9.18
C ASN A 94 7.21 0.23 8.46
N ASP A 95 6.07 0.69 7.94
CA ASP A 95 5.95 1.99 7.27
C ASP A 95 6.23 3.15 8.25
N LEU A 96 5.72 3.06 9.49
CA LEU A 96 5.98 4.05 10.53
C LEU A 96 7.44 4.06 10.96
N ASP A 97 8.07 2.89 11.13
CA ASP A 97 9.48 2.77 11.48
C ASP A 97 10.38 3.32 10.35
N HIS A 98 10.01 3.10 9.08
CA HIS A 98 10.69 3.69 7.94
C HIS A 98 10.61 5.22 7.96
N LYS A 99 9.39 5.76 8.09
CA LYS A 99 9.17 7.21 8.17
C LYS A 99 9.88 7.84 9.37
N ALA A 100 9.92 7.15 10.51
CA ALA A 100 10.64 7.63 11.69
C ALA A 100 12.15 7.75 11.43
N LYS A 101 12.74 6.78 10.72
CA LYS A 101 14.14 6.85 10.28
C LYS A 101 14.38 7.99 9.30
N GLU A 102 13.54 8.14 8.28
CA GLU A 102 13.65 9.25 7.32
C GLU A 102 13.57 10.62 8.02
N VAL A 103 12.65 10.78 8.98
CA VAL A 103 12.52 12.01 9.75
C VAL A 103 13.78 12.28 10.58
N ALA A 104 14.35 11.26 11.22
CA ALA A 104 15.59 11.41 11.98
C ALA A 104 16.77 11.80 11.07
N GLU A 105 16.92 11.14 9.92
CA GLU A 105 17.96 11.44 8.93
C GLU A 105 17.82 12.88 8.40
N LEU A 106 16.60 13.30 8.05
CA LEU A 106 16.33 14.67 7.59
C LEU A 106 16.62 15.71 8.67
N GLN A 107 16.28 15.43 9.94
CA GLN A 107 16.62 16.31 11.06
C GLN A 107 18.14 16.45 11.22
N ASP A 108 18.89 15.36 11.08
CA ASP A 108 20.34 15.42 11.17
C ASP A 108 20.97 16.18 10.00
N VAL A 109 20.44 16.03 8.78
CA VAL A 109 20.84 16.85 7.63
C VAL A 109 20.54 18.33 7.87
N ILE A 110 19.39 18.68 8.45
CA ILE A 110 19.05 20.07 8.79
C ILE A 110 20.04 20.62 9.81
N LYS A 111 20.31 19.90 10.91
CA LYS A 111 21.29 20.33 11.92
C LYS A 111 22.67 20.56 11.32
N GLN A 112 23.15 19.65 10.46
CA GLN A 112 24.42 19.81 9.77
C GLN A 112 24.45 21.01 8.82
N ARG A 113 23.32 21.36 8.20
CA ARG A 113 23.23 22.56 7.35
C ARG A 113 23.20 23.83 8.19
N GLU A 114 22.50 23.82 9.32
CA GLU A 114 22.46 24.95 10.25
C GLU A 114 23.85 25.27 10.82
N THR A 115 24.62 24.25 11.22
CA THR A 115 26.00 24.47 11.70
C THR A 115 26.89 25.06 10.62
N LYS A 116 26.86 24.50 9.41
CA LYS A 116 27.63 25.04 8.26
C LYS A 116 27.22 26.45 7.89
N LEU A 117 25.93 26.76 7.99
CA LEU A 117 25.40 28.09 7.71
C LEU A 117 25.88 29.09 8.77
N ALA A 118 25.85 28.72 10.06
CA ALA A 118 26.38 29.54 11.13
C ALA A 118 27.89 29.79 10.98
N GLU A 119 28.67 28.75 10.67
CA GLU A 119 30.11 28.86 10.39
C GLU A 119 30.39 29.79 9.21
N ALA A 120 29.64 29.67 8.11
CA ALA A 120 29.79 30.52 6.94
C ALA A 120 29.43 31.99 7.25
N GLN A 121 28.37 32.23 8.01
CA GLN A 121 27.97 33.58 8.45
C GLN A 121 29.03 34.21 9.36
N GLN A 122 29.58 33.44 10.30
CA GLN A 122 30.64 33.91 11.18
C GLN A 122 31.92 34.24 10.39
N ALA A 123 32.33 33.36 9.48
CA ALA A 123 33.47 33.60 8.60
C ALA A 123 33.28 34.86 7.74
N GLN A 124 32.07 35.09 7.21
CA GLN A 124 31.76 36.30 6.45
C GLN A 124 31.85 37.56 7.31
N ALA A 125 31.33 37.53 8.54
CA ALA A 125 31.42 38.65 9.47
C ALA A 125 32.88 38.97 9.84
N ASP A 126 33.69 37.94 10.10
CA ASP A 126 35.12 38.11 10.43
C ASP A 126 35.93 38.63 9.25
N LEU A 127 35.64 38.20 8.02
CA LEU A 127 36.26 38.76 6.82
C LEU A 127 35.93 40.24 6.64
N LEU A 128 34.67 40.65 6.85
CA LEU A 128 34.28 42.05 6.78
C LEU A 128 34.96 42.91 7.87
N ARG A 129 35.12 42.38 9.08
CA ARG A 129 35.87 43.07 10.15
C ARG A 129 37.33 43.26 9.77
N LYS A 130 38.00 42.19 9.33
CA LYS A 130 39.39 42.26 8.88
C LYS A 130 39.57 43.21 7.70
N GLN A 131 38.64 43.25 6.75
CA GLN A 131 38.67 44.21 5.64
C GLN A 131 38.64 45.66 6.15
N ARG A 132 37.73 45.98 7.07
CA ARG A 132 37.64 47.32 7.67
C ARG A 132 38.93 47.68 8.42
N GLU A 133 39.43 46.79 9.26
CA GLU A 133 40.68 46.99 10.01
C GLU A 133 41.87 47.22 9.07
N LEU A 134 41.97 46.47 7.96
CA LEU A 134 43.01 46.65 6.97
C LEU A 134 42.87 47.97 6.21
N ASP A 135 41.65 48.38 5.86
CA ASP A 135 41.42 49.64 5.17
C ASP A 135 41.70 50.85 6.08
N ASP A 136 41.32 50.78 7.35
CA ASP A 136 41.65 51.81 8.34
C ASP A 136 43.18 51.88 8.58
N ALA A 137 43.85 50.74 8.75
CA ALA A 137 45.30 50.68 8.89
C ALA A 137 46.03 51.24 7.66
N LYS A 138 45.55 50.96 6.45
CA LYS A 138 46.10 51.55 5.21
C LYS A 138 45.98 53.07 5.21
N ARG A 139 44.82 53.62 5.56
CA ARG A 139 44.61 55.08 5.65
C ARG A 139 45.53 55.72 6.69
N GLU A 140 45.66 55.11 7.86
CA GLU A 140 46.57 55.61 8.90
C GLU A 140 48.04 55.58 8.45
N LEU A 141 48.45 54.53 7.73
CA LEU A 141 49.78 54.43 7.13
C LEU A 141 50.00 55.50 6.07
N GLU A 142 49.06 55.68 5.15
CA GLU A 142 49.11 56.74 4.12
C GLU A 142 49.25 58.12 4.77
N LEU A 143 48.41 58.45 5.75
CA LEU A 143 48.49 59.71 6.51
C LEU A 143 49.82 59.87 7.25
N THR A 144 50.37 58.79 7.82
CA THR A 144 51.65 58.82 8.52
C THR A 144 52.81 59.05 7.55
N VAL A 145 52.78 58.41 6.39
CA VAL A 145 53.76 58.60 5.33
C VAL A 145 53.69 60.04 4.82
N GLU A 146 52.50 60.57 4.54
CA GLU A 146 52.30 61.96 4.14
C GLU A 146 52.85 62.94 5.17
N LYS A 147 52.54 62.75 6.46
CA LYS A 147 53.10 63.58 7.55
C LYS A 147 54.62 63.52 7.60
N ARG A 148 55.22 62.33 7.55
CA ARG A 148 56.68 62.17 7.54
C ARG A 148 57.34 62.82 6.34
N VAL A 149 56.72 62.71 5.15
CA VAL A 149 57.21 63.37 3.94
C VAL A 149 57.11 64.89 4.07
N GLN A 150 55.99 65.42 4.60
CA GLN A 150 55.83 66.84 4.86
C GLN A 150 56.86 67.35 5.87
N GLU A 151 57.03 66.66 7.00
CA GLU A 151 58.03 66.97 8.03
C GLU A 151 59.46 66.95 7.44
N GLY A 152 59.80 65.93 6.65
CA GLY A 152 61.09 65.85 5.95
C GLY A 152 61.28 66.99 4.95
N LEU A 153 60.27 67.34 4.16
CA LEU A 153 60.32 68.47 3.23
C LEU A 153 60.47 69.81 3.97
N THR A 154 59.79 70.00 5.10
CA THR A 154 59.95 71.20 5.93
C THR A 154 61.35 71.30 6.51
N ALA A 155 61.89 70.21 7.06
CA ALA A 155 63.27 70.18 7.58
C ALA A 155 64.29 70.48 6.47
N THR A 156 64.12 69.89 5.28
CA THR A 156 65.00 70.16 4.12
C THR A 156 64.91 71.62 3.67
N ARG A 157 63.71 72.22 3.65
CA ARG A 157 63.52 73.65 3.31
C ARG A 157 64.15 74.57 4.35
N GLU A 158 64.01 74.25 5.63
CA GLU A 158 64.65 75.00 6.72
C GLU A 158 66.17 74.92 6.64
N GLN A 159 66.72 73.73 6.38
CA GLN A 159 68.14 73.54 6.19
C GLN A 159 68.66 74.32 4.98
N ALA A 160 67.98 74.23 3.83
CA ALA A 160 68.34 74.99 2.64
C ALA A 160 68.28 76.51 2.85
N ARG A 161 67.32 77.01 3.65
CA ARG A 161 67.28 78.43 4.06
C ARG A 161 68.47 78.81 4.91
N LYS A 162 68.81 78.00 5.92
CA LYS A 162 69.99 78.23 6.79
C LYS A 162 71.29 78.22 5.96
N GLU A 163 71.48 77.23 5.10
CA GLU A 163 72.66 77.14 4.22
C GLU A 163 72.76 78.34 3.26
N ALA A 164 71.63 78.82 2.73
CA ALA A 164 71.61 80.03 1.89
C ALA A 164 71.93 81.30 2.69
N GLU A 165 71.39 81.46 3.90
CA GLU A 165 71.70 82.55 4.82
C GLU A 165 73.18 82.55 5.21
N ASP A 166 73.73 81.38 5.56
CA ASP A 166 75.13 81.22 5.92
C ASP A 166 76.06 81.46 4.72
N GLY A 167 75.68 81.00 3.52
CA GLY A 167 76.38 81.32 2.28
C GLY A 167 76.38 82.81 1.92
N LEU A 168 75.28 83.52 2.18
CA LEU A 168 75.22 84.98 2.04
C LEU A 168 76.09 85.69 3.09
N ARG A 169 76.07 85.23 4.35
CA ARG A 169 76.94 85.75 5.42
C ARG A 169 78.41 85.60 5.06
N LEU A 170 78.82 84.43 4.56
CA LEU A 170 80.19 84.20 4.09
C LEU A 170 80.59 85.18 2.97
N LYS A 171 79.73 85.42 1.98
CA LYS A 171 79.99 86.40 0.91
C LYS A 171 80.10 87.84 1.41
N VAL A 172 79.36 88.22 2.45
CA VAL A 172 79.47 89.53 3.08
C VAL A 172 80.81 89.65 3.82
N LEU A 173 81.18 88.63 4.60
CA LEU A 173 82.46 88.58 5.31
C LEU A 173 83.66 88.60 4.35
N GLU A 174 83.58 87.91 3.21
CA GLU A 174 84.61 87.92 2.17
C GLU A 174 84.71 89.29 1.48
N ARG A 175 83.59 89.99 1.26
CA ARG A 175 83.58 91.36 0.72
C ARG A 175 84.12 92.41 1.70
N GLU A 176 84.03 92.18 3.01
CA GLU A 176 84.60 93.06 4.03
C GLU A 176 86.12 92.90 4.19
N GLN A 177 86.71 91.84 3.60
CA GLN A 177 88.14 91.54 3.65
C GLN A 177 88.92 91.92 2.38
N THR A 178 88.26 92.48 1.36
CA THR A 178 88.87 93.08 0.15
C THR A 178 88.64 94.58 0.12
#